data_AF-A0A8J4QDP0-F1
#
_entry.id   AF-A0A8J4QDP0-F1
#
_cell.length_a   1.000
_cell.length_b   1.000
_cell.length_c   1.000
_cell.angle_alpha   90.00
_cell.angle_beta   90.00
_cell.angle_gamma   90.00
#
_symmetry.space_group_name_H-M   'P 1'
#
loop_
_entity.id
_entity.type
_entity.pdbx_description
1 polymer ?
#
loop_
_entity_poly.entity_id
_entity_poly.type
_entity_poly.pdbx_seq_one_letter_code
_entity_poly.pdbx_strand_id
1 'polypeptide(L)'
;MASLSFIVGIIGNIISILVFTSPIKTFWQVVKKKSTENYKSTPYITTLLSTSLWTFYGLLNPDGLLVTTVNGAGTVFQFIYVTLFLIYAPQDKKVKTAKLAALLNVGFLGLVIAVTLLAIPGSVRLTVVGVLCAGLTIGMYASPLSIMRTVIKTKSVEYMPFFLSFFLFLNAGIWSTYALLVKDFYIGVPNAVGFVLGSIQLIIYAIYNKKSISKKSLEMMEEEGSAHFVKENEMGAFEDDEVANVKIRNLHKGSSLPKQSVNRQYSFQRILKTLSLSPYERHPSWPHEEDVGK
;
A
#
# COMPACT_ATOMS: atom_id res chain seq x y z
N MET A 1 40.52 -9.32 -17.75
CA MET A 1 39.13 -9.78 -17.91
C MET A 1 38.36 -9.37 -16.66
N ALA A 2 37.16 -8.79 -16.80
CA ALA A 2 36.35 -8.44 -15.64
C ALA A 2 35.94 -9.71 -14.86
N SER A 3 35.90 -9.66 -13.53
CA SER A 3 35.44 -10.78 -12.73
C SER A 3 33.93 -11.01 -12.94
N LEU A 4 33.48 -12.25 -12.76
CA LEU A 4 32.05 -12.58 -12.87
C LEU A 4 31.21 -11.76 -11.87
N SER A 5 31.70 -11.55 -10.65
CA SER A 5 31.05 -10.72 -9.64
C SER A 5 30.88 -9.26 -10.08
N PHE A 6 31.86 -8.71 -10.81
CA PHE A 6 31.78 -7.37 -11.36
C PHE A 6 30.68 -7.26 -12.44
N ILE A 7 30.65 -8.20 -13.40
CA ILE A 7 29.63 -8.23 -14.46
C ILE A 7 28.22 -8.35 -13.87
N VAL A 8 28.02 -9.30 -12.95
CA VAL A 8 26.75 -9.51 -12.25
C VAL A 8 26.35 -8.26 -11.46
N GLY A 9 27.30 -7.61 -10.80
CA GLY A 9 27.04 -6.37 -10.05
C GLY A 9 26.66 -5.17 -10.94
N ILE A 10 27.24 -5.06 -12.15
CA ILE A 10 26.84 -4.04 -13.13
C ILE A 10 25.40 -4.29 -13.62
N ILE A 11 25.05 -5.53 -13.94
CA ILE A 11 23.67 -5.90 -14.30
C ILE A 11 22.72 -5.57 -13.14
N GLY A 12 23.12 -5.89 -11.91
CA GLY A 12 22.39 -5.54 -10.69
C GLY A 12 22.15 -4.04 -10.54
N ASN A 13 23.18 -3.22 -10.77
CA ASN A 13 23.07 -1.76 -10.75
C ASN A 13 22.04 -1.26 -11.78
N ILE A 14 22.10 -1.75 -13.02
CA ILE A 14 21.16 -1.36 -14.08
C ILE A 14 19.71 -1.69 -13.69
N ILE A 15 19.46 -2.93 -13.24
CA ILE A 15 18.13 -3.38 -12.84
C ILE A 15 17.60 -2.54 -11.66
N SER A 16 18.43 -2.30 -10.64
CA SER A 16 18.05 -1.48 -9.49
C SER A 16 17.73 -0.04 -9.88
N ILE A 17 18.50 0.58 -10.77
CA ILE A 17 18.22 1.94 -11.27
C ILE A 17 16.86 1.98 -11.97
N LEU A 18 16.55 0.98 -12.80
CA LEU A 18 15.21 0.88 -13.40
C LEU A 18 14.11 0.79 -12.33
N VAL A 19 14.31 0.02 -11.26
CA VAL A 19 13.38 -0.03 -10.13
C VAL A 19 13.23 1.35 -9.47
N PHE A 20 14.32 2.08 -9.23
CA PHE A 20 14.28 3.42 -8.64
C PHE A 20 13.62 4.46 -9.54
N THR A 21 13.61 4.25 -10.86
CA THR A 21 12.89 5.12 -11.81
C THR A 21 11.38 4.85 -11.87
N SER A 22 10.90 3.74 -11.30
CA SER A 22 9.47 3.39 -11.36
C SER A 22 8.50 4.48 -10.83
N PRO A 23 8.83 5.27 -9.79
CA PRO A 23 7.93 6.31 -9.29
C PRO A 23 7.97 7.62 -10.10
N ILE A 24 8.85 7.76 -11.11
CA ILE A 24 9.01 9.03 -11.87
C ILE A 24 7.68 9.49 -12.45
N LYS A 25 6.92 8.58 -13.09
CA LYS A 25 5.62 8.93 -13.67
C LYS A 25 4.62 9.40 -12.61
N THR A 26 4.63 8.78 -11.43
CA THR A 26 3.80 9.17 -10.29
C THR A 26 4.16 10.58 -9.81
N PHE A 27 5.44 10.87 -9.59
CA PHE A 27 5.87 12.19 -9.14
C PHE A 27 5.72 13.27 -10.20
N TRP A 28 5.83 12.94 -11.48
CA TRP A 28 5.50 13.86 -12.56
C TRP A 28 4.03 14.32 -12.47
N GLN A 29 3.10 13.40 -12.17
CA GLN A 29 1.69 13.75 -11.92
C GLN A 29 1.51 14.62 -10.68
N VAL A 30 2.25 14.34 -9.59
CA VAL A 30 2.24 15.16 -8.37
C VAL A 30 2.65 16.60 -8.68
N VAL A 31 3.73 16.80 -9.45
CA VAL A 31 4.21 18.12 -9.86
C VAL A 31 3.18 18.83 -10.75
N LYS A 32 2.62 18.13 -11.74
CA LYS A 32 1.64 18.69 -12.68
C LYS A 32 0.35 19.11 -11.96
N LYS A 33 -0.14 18.28 -11.03
CA LYS A 33 -1.37 18.54 -10.27
C LYS A 33 -1.16 19.42 -9.03
N LYS A 34 0.09 19.71 -8.67
CA LYS A 34 0.48 20.44 -7.46
C LYS A 34 -0.12 19.83 -6.18
N SER A 35 -0.32 18.52 -6.17
CA SER A 35 -0.94 17.77 -5.07
C SER A 35 -0.40 16.36 -5.02
N THR A 36 -0.14 15.85 -3.81
CA THR A 36 0.23 14.44 -3.59
C THR A 36 -0.97 13.50 -3.58
N GLU A 37 -2.18 14.00 -3.82
CA GLU A 37 -3.43 13.23 -3.81
C GLU A 37 -3.50 12.30 -2.59
N ASN A 38 -3.69 11.00 -2.83
CA ASN A 38 -3.72 9.94 -1.82
C ASN A 38 -2.42 9.12 -1.75
N TYR A 39 -1.36 9.56 -2.43
CA TYR A 39 -0.06 8.89 -2.35
C TYR A 39 0.52 8.98 -0.93
N LYS A 40 1.15 7.88 -0.48
CA LYS A 40 1.80 7.79 0.83
C LYS A 40 3.28 8.11 0.69
N SER A 41 3.83 8.91 1.60
CA SER A 41 5.27 9.23 1.62
C SER A 41 6.14 8.13 2.24
N THR A 42 5.54 7.27 3.07
CA THR A 42 6.26 6.28 3.88
C THR A 42 7.20 5.40 3.06
N PRO A 43 6.82 4.82 1.91
CA PRO A 43 7.72 3.98 1.12
C PRO A 43 8.99 4.72 0.68
N TYR A 44 8.88 5.99 0.32
CA TYR A 44 10.03 6.79 -0.14
C TYR A 44 10.96 7.15 1.02
N ILE A 45 10.39 7.50 2.19
CA ILE A 45 11.16 7.80 3.40
C ILE A 45 11.92 6.56 3.91
N THR A 46 11.26 5.41 3.94
CA THR A 46 11.89 4.17 4.43
C THR A 46 12.92 3.64 3.42
N THR A 47 12.64 3.78 2.12
CA THR A 47 13.62 3.40 1.08
C THR A 47 14.82 4.32 1.10
N LEU A 48 14.64 5.63 1.32
CA LEU A 48 15.76 6.57 1.51
C LEU A 48 16.67 6.15 2.67
N LEU A 49 16.09 5.76 3.80
CA LEU A 49 16.86 5.29 4.96
C LEU A 49 17.62 4.01 4.59
N SER A 50 16.92 3.05 3.97
CA SER A 50 17.51 1.78 3.57
C SER A 50 18.67 1.97 2.60
N THR A 51 18.48 2.74 1.53
CA THR A 51 19.55 2.98 0.55
C THR A 51 20.70 3.77 1.17
N SER A 52 20.43 4.73 2.06
CA SER A 52 21.51 5.47 2.75
C SER A 52 22.36 4.57 3.63
N LEU A 53 21.72 3.66 4.40
CA LEU A 53 22.43 2.68 5.22
C LEU A 53 23.21 1.67 4.37
N TRP A 54 22.65 1.21 3.26
CA TRP A 54 23.37 0.33 2.33
C TRP A 54 24.52 1.03 1.61
N THR A 55 24.41 2.33 1.31
CA THR A 55 25.53 3.14 0.83
C THR A 55 26.62 3.21 1.90
N PHE A 56 26.26 3.47 3.15
CA PHE A 56 27.22 3.49 4.25
C PHE A 56 27.89 2.12 4.47
N TYR A 57 27.12 1.03 4.40
CA TYR A 57 27.65 -0.33 4.40
C TYR A 57 28.67 -0.57 3.28
N GLY A 58 28.33 -0.16 2.05
CA GLY A 58 29.21 -0.28 0.90
C GLY A 58 30.50 0.53 1.06
N LEU A 59 30.44 1.71 1.67
CA LEU A 59 31.63 2.54 1.96
C LEU A 59 32.55 1.94 3.02
N LEU A 60 32.00 1.15 3.97
CA LEU A 60 32.78 0.42 4.97
C LEU A 60 33.39 -0.88 4.41
N ASN A 61 32.83 -1.42 3.34
CA ASN A 61 33.29 -2.66 2.71
C ASN A 61 34.34 -2.37 1.63
N PRO A 62 35.56 -2.91 1.72
CA PRO A 62 36.61 -2.72 0.70
C PRO A 62 36.16 -3.09 -0.73
N ASP A 63 35.30 -4.10 -0.88
CA ASP A 63 34.76 -4.56 -2.16
C ASP A 63 33.36 -4.00 -2.46
N GLY A 64 32.90 -3.03 -1.66
CA GLY A 64 31.54 -2.51 -1.65
C GLY A 64 31.23 -1.48 -2.72
N LEU A 65 32.09 -1.26 -3.72
CA LEU A 65 31.92 -0.22 -4.75
C LEU A 65 30.56 -0.34 -5.46
N LEU A 66 30.22 -1.53 -5.94
CA LEU A 66 28.97 -1.77 -6.69
C LEU A 66 27.71 -1.62 -5.82
N VAL A 67 27.83 -1.92 -4.53
CA VAL A 67 26.75 -1.72 -3.53
C VAL A 67 26.60 -0.24 -3.21
N THR A 68 27.72 0.47 -3.10
CA THR A 68 27.77 1.92 -2.86
C THR A 68 27.14 2.69 -4.01
N THR A 69 27.49 2.36 -5.26
CA THR A 69 27.01 3.07 -6.45
C THR A 69 25.51 2.92 -6.61
N VAL A 70 24.99 1.69 -6.50
CA VAL A 70 23.56 1.42 -6.70
C VAL A 70 22.71 2.09 -5.63
N ASN A 71 23.11 1.97 -4.37
CA ASN A 71 22.36 2.53 -3.25
C ASN A 71 22.56 4.03 -3.13
N GLY A 72 23.72 4.55 -3.56
CA GLY A 72 23.96 5.99 -3.69
C GLY A 72 23.00 6.59 -4.72
N ALA A 73 22.87 5.98 -5.89
CA ALA A 73 21.87 6.38 -6.88
C ALA A 73 20.44 6.30 -6.31
N GLY A 74 20.10 5.19 -5.63
CA GLY A 74 18.82 5.03 -4.94
C GLY A 74 18.55 6.16 -3.93
N THR A 75 19.54 6.51 -3.12
CA THR A 75 19.47 7.61 -2.14
C THR A 75 19.16 8.94 -2.82
N VAL A 76 19.81 9.25 -3.95
CA VAL A 76 19.52 10.45 -4.73
C VAL A 76 18.07 10.46 -5.25
N PHE A 77 17.62 9.36 -5.87
CA PHE A 77 16.24 9.26 -6.35
C PHE A 77 15.22 9.44 -5.21
N GLN A 78 15.41 8.73 -4.10
CA GLN A 78 14.48 8.80 -2.97
C GLN A 78 14.50 10.16 -2.28
N PHE A 79 15.66 10.81 -2.21
CA PHE A 79 15.78 12.17 -1.68
C PHE A 79 14.97 13.17 -2.52
N ILE A 80 15.07 13.06 -3.86
CA ILE A 80 14.26 13.87 -4.79
C ILE A 80 12.77 13.61 -4.56
N TYR A 81 12.34 12.35 -4.49
CA TYR A 81 10.94 11.98 -4.27
C TYR A 81 10.39 12.51 -2.94
N VAL A 82 11.13 12.35 -1.84
CA VAL A 82 10.74 12.89 -0.53
C VAL A 82 10.64 14.41 -0.58
N THR A 83 11.59 15.08 -1.24
CA THR A 83 11.58 16.55 -1.39
C THR A 83 10.36 17.02 -2.18
N LEU A 84 10.06 16.39 -3.32
CA LEU A 84 8.88 16.71 -4.12
C LEU A 84 7.59 16.46 -3.32
N PHE A 85 7.52 15.38 -2.53
CA PHE A 85 6.39 15.13 -1.66
C PHE A 85 6.21 16.25 -0.63
N LEU A 86 7.29 16.68 0.02
CA LEU A 86 7.27 17.76 1.00
C LEU A 86 6.88 19.11 0.39
N ILE A 87 7.21 19.38 -0.87
CA ILE A 87 6.80 20.62 -1.57
C ILE A 87 5.29 20.60 -1.87
N TYR A 88 4.77 19.48 -2.39
CA TYR A 88 3.42 19.42 -2.97
C TYR A 88 2.34 18.81 -2.06
N ALA A 89 2.69 18.27 -0.89
CA ALA A 89 1.70 17.70 0.01
C ALA A 89 0.80 18.77 0.68
N PRO A 90 -0.43 18.42 1.12
CA PRO A 90 -1.23 19.23 2.04
C PRO A 90 -0.52 19.45 3.39
N GLN A 91 -0.81 20.53 4.12
CA GLN A 91 -0.07 20.90 5.34
C GLN A 91 -0.06 19.80 6.43
N ASP A 92 -1.19 19.12 6.65
CA ASP A 92 -1.32 18.03 7.62
C ASP A 92 -0.43 16.82 7.26
N LYS A 93 -0.36 16.47 5.97
CA LYS A 93 0.53 15.42 5.46
C LYS A 93 1.99 15.87 5.47
N LYS A 94 2.27 17.12 5.08
CA LYS A 94 3.62 17.71 5.07
C LYS A 94 4.30 17.61 6.42
N VAL A 95 3.62 18.03 7.50
CA VAL A 95 4.21 18.01 8.85
C VAL A 95 4.50 16.59 9.30
N LYS A 96 3.58 15.64 9.06
CA LYS A 96 3.80 14.22 9.38
C LYS A 96 4.98 13.63 8.59
N THR A 97 5.02 13.88 7.29
CA THR A 97 6.11 13.46 6.40
C THR A 97 7.44 14.06 6.83
N ALA A 98 7.49 15.36 7.14
CA ALA A 98 8.71 16.05 7.56
C ALA A 98 9.23 15.51 8.90
N LYS A 99 8.35 15.31 9.89
CA LYS A 99 8.72 14.72 11.18
C LYS A 99 9.28 13.31 11.00
N LEU A 100 8.62 12.47 10.20
CA LEU A 100 9.08 11.11 9.95
C LEU A 100 10.41 11.08 9.17
N ALA A 101 10.57 11.94 8.17
CA ALA A 101 11.79 12.06 7.39
C ALA A 101 12.97 12.54 8.26
N ALA A 102 12.76 13.57 9.09
CA ALA A 102 13.77 14.06 10.01
C ALA A 102 14.16 12.99 11.05
N LEU A 103 13.17 12.32 11.66
CA LEU A 103 13.44 11.27 12.64
C LEU A 103 14.26 10.12 12.07
N LEU A 104 13.88 9.60 10.89
CA LEU A 104 14.52 8.42 10.30
C LEU A 104 15.79 8.74 9.52
N ASN A 105 15.75 9.72 8.61
CA ASN A 105 16.85 9.99 7.67
C ASN A 105 17.89 10.99 8.18
N VAL A 106 17.58 11.76 9.23
CA VAL A 106 18.54 12.66 9.87
C VAL A 106 18.93 12.13 11.24
N GLY A 107 17.95 11.95 12.13
CA GLY A 107 18.17 11.51 13.51
C GLY A 107 18.74 10.10 13.59
N PHE A 108 17.96 9.09 13.18
CA PHE A 108 18.36 7.70 13.27
C PHE A 108 19.57 7.38 12.38
N LEU A 109 19.57 7.79 11.11
CA LEU A 109 20.72 7.60 10.22
C LEU A 109 21.99 8.27 10.77
N GLY A 110 21.90 9.53 11.21
CA GLY A 110 23.03 10.26 11.78
C GLY A 110 23.56 9.61 13.05
N LEU A 111 22.67 9.14 13.93
CA LEU A 111 23.05 8.39 15.13
C LEU A 111 23.77 7.09 14.78
N VAL A 112 23.27 6.31 13.83
CA VAL A 112 23.91 5.05 13.40
C VAL A 112 25.31 5.33 12.87
N ILE A 113 25.48 6.33 12.01
CA ILE A 113 26.78 6.71 11.46
C ILE A 113 27.72 7.18 12.58
N ALA A 114 27.27 8.07 13.46
CA ALA A 114 28.06 8.60 14.55
C ALA A 114 28.53 7.50 15.52
N VAL A 115 27.61 6.64 15.98
CA VAL A 115 27.94 5.51 16.87
C VAL A 115 28.91 4.55 16.18
N THR A 116 28.69 4.23 14.91
CA THR A 116 29.56 3.32 14.16
C THR A 116 30.98 3.87 14.02
N LEU A 117 31.13 5.15 13.72
CA LEU A 117 32.45 5.76 13.48
C LEU A 117 33.19 6.13 14.77
N LEU A 118 32.46 6.51 15.83
CA LEU A 118 33.06 7.03 17.06
C LEU A 118 33.16 5.99 18.19
N ALA A 119 32.20 5.05 18.29
CA ALA A 119 32.12 4.13 19.42
C ALA A 119 32.39 2.67 19.05
N ILE A 120 32.20 2.27 17.78
CA ILE A 120 32.37 0.88 17.36
C ILE A 120 33.81 0.63 16.85
N PRO A 121 34.52 -0.41 17.34
CA PRO A 121 35.82 -0.81 16.82
C PRO A 121 35.76 -1.18 15.34
N GLY A 122 36.78 -0.78 14.57
CA GLY A 122 36.82 -0.95 13.11
C GLY A 122 36.53 -2.38 12.62
N SER A 123 37.05 -3.39 13.34
CA SER A 123 36.89 -4.82 13.00
C SER A 123 35.45 -5.32 13.00
N VAL A 124 34.53 -4.66 13.72
CA VAL A 124 33.12 -5.11 13.84
C VAL A 124 32.12 -4.13 13.22
N ARG A 125 32.56 -2.96 12.71
CA ARG A 125 31.69 -1.96 12.08
C ARG A 125 30.87 -2.54 10.94
N LEU A 126 31.54 -3.27 10.05
CA LEU A 126 30.91 -3.87 8.89
C LEU A 126 29.80 -4.85 9.29
N THR A 127 30.04 -5.68 10.30
CA THR A 127 29.05 -6.63 10.84
C THR A 127 27.84 -5.92 11.44
N VAL A 128 28.05 -4.91 12.29
CA VAL A 128 26.95 -4.19 12.96
C VAL A 128 26.06 -3.49 11.92
N VAL A 129 26.66 -2.77 10.97
CA VAL A 129 25.91 -2.09 9.92
C VAL A 129 25.24 -3.09 8.98
N GLY A 130 25.93 -4.17 8.61
CA GLY A 130 25.40 -5.23 7.75
C GLY A 130 24.15 -5.92 8.32
N VAL A 131 24.18 -6.28 9.61
CA VAL A 131 23.02 -6.85 10.32
C VAL A 131 21.85 -5.86 10.35
N LEU A 132 22.13 -4.58 10.63
CA LEU A 132 21.11 -3.54 10.63
C LEU A 132 20.46 -3.36 9.25
N CYS A 133 21.26 -3.27 8.19
CA CYS A 133 20.82 -3.18 6.80
C CYS A 133 19.96 -4.38 6.39
N ALA A 134 20.41 -5.59 6.72
CA ALA A 134 19.68 -6.82 6.43
C ALA A 134 18.33 -6.87 7.17
N GLY A 135 18.33 -6.58 8.47
CA GLY A 135 17.12 -6.54 9.29
C GLY A 135 16.10 -5.52 8.79
N LEU A 136 16.55 -4.31 8.46
CA LEU A 136 15.69 -3.28 7.88
C LEU A 136 15.08 -3.72 6.55
N THR A 137 15.90 -4.31 5.66
CA THR A 137 15.45 -4.79 4.35
C THR A 137 14.41 -5.90 4.48
N ILE A 138 14.63 -6.85 5.40
CA ILE A 138 13.67 -7.92 5.70
C ILE A 138 12.35 -7.32 6.24
N GLY A 139 12.44 -6.35 7.16
CA GLY A 139 11.27 -5.65 7.69
C GLY A 139 10.46 -4.94 6.59
N MET A 140 11.12 -4.36 5.59
CA MET A 140 10.46 -3.72 4.46
C MET A 140 9.63 -4.69 3.60
N TYR A 141 9.93 -6.00 3.62
CA TYR A 141 9.11 -7.01 2.93
C TYR A 141 7.71 -7.20 3.53
N ALA A 142 7.42 -6.64 4.71
CA ALA A 142 6.06 -6.57 5.25
C ALA A 142 5.09 -5.88 4.27
N SER A 143 5.56 -4.88 3.51
CA SER A 143 4.74 -4.18 2.51
C SER A 143 4.29 -5.09 1.36
N PRO A 144 5.18 -5.74 0.58
CA PRO A 144 4.75 -6.67 -0.47
C PRO A 144 3.94 -7.85 0.07
N LEU A 145 4.22 -8.36 1.28
CA LEU A 145 3.38 -9.35 1.96
C LEU A 145 1.94 -8.85 2.16
N SER A 146 1.77 -7.61 2.62
CA SER A 146 0.45 -6.99 2.76
C SER A 146 -0.27 -6.88 1.41
N ILE A 147 0.44 -6.54 0.33
CA ILE A 147 -0.16 -6.44 -1.01
C ILE A 147 -0.57 -7.82 -1.52
N MET A 148 0.26 -8.85 -1.35
CA MET A 148 -0.11 -10.25 -1.68
C MET A 148 -1.39 -10.67 -0.93
N ARG A 149 -1.49 -10.35 0.36
CA ARG A 149 -2.70 -10.61 1.15
C ARG A 149 -3.92 -9.88 0.59
N THR A 150 -3.77 -8.63 0.18
CA THR A 150 -4.84 -7.86 -0.46
C THR A 150 -5.30 -8.52 -1.75
N VAL A 151 -4.38 -8.90 -2.66
CA VAL A 151 -4.71 -9.59 -3.92
C VAL A 151 -5.48 -10.89 -3.67
N ILE A 152 -5.05 -11.69 -2.68
CA ILE A 152 -5.75 -12.94 -2.33
C ILE A 152 -7.18 -12.68 -1.83
N LYS A 153 -7.40 -11.61 -1.06
CA LYS A 153 -8.71 -11.24 -0.51
C LYS A 153 -9.62 -10.62 -1.57
N THR A 154 -9.12 -9.67 -2.35
CA THR A 154 -9.90 -8.95 -3.37
C THR A 154 -10.05 -9.72 -4.67
N LYS A 155 -9.27 -10.79 -4.85
CA LYS A 155 -9.21 -11.57 -6.09
C LYS A 155 -8.80 -10.75 -7.32
N SER A 156 -8.17 -9.59 -7.10
CA SER A 156 -7.77 -8.62 -8.13
C SER A 156 -6.29 -8.24 -7.98
N VAL A 157 -5.59 -8.10 -9.11
CA VAL A 157 -4.17 -7.71 -9.20
C VAL A 157 -3.96 -6.21 -9.38
N GLU A 158 -5.00 -5.39 -9.24
CA GLU A 158 -4.97 -3.93 -9.44
C GLU A 158 -3.83 -3.22 -8.68
N TYR A 159 -3.57 -3.65 -7.44
CA TYR A 159 -2.55 -3.06 -6.58
C TYR A 159 -1.15 -3.69 -6.76
N MET A 160 -0.99 -4.64 -7.68
CA MET A 160 0.24 -5.40 -7.91
C MET A 160 0.60 -5.41 -9.39
N PRO A 161 1.22 -4.35 -9.92
CA PRO A 161 1.62 -4.31 -11.32
C PRO A 161 2.68 -5.38 -11.61
N PHE A 162 2.50 -6.11 -12.72
CA PHE A 162 3.38 -7.20 -13.14
C PHE A 162 4.83 -6.76 -13.28
N PHE A 163 5.09 -5.71 -14.07
CA PHE A 163 6.45 -5.27 -14.36
C PHE A 163 7.22 -4.88 -13.09
N LEU A 164 6.59 -4.16 -12.16
CA LEU A 164 7.23 -3.82 -10.89
C LEU A 164 7.59 -5.09 -10.11
N SER A 165 6.67 -6.05 -10.01
CA SER A 165 6.90 -7.32 -9.31
C SER A 165 8.03 -8.11 -9.97
N PHE A 166 8.06 -8.16 -11.30
CA PHE A 166 9.07 -8.85 -12.09
C PHE A 166 10.46 -8.23 -11.95
N PHE A 167 10.58 -6.90 -12.06
CA PHE A 167 11.86 -6.23 -11.87
C PHE A 167 12.36 -6.32 -10.42
N LEU A 168 11.47 -6.30 -9.42
CA LEU A 168 11.86 -6.54 -8.02
C LEU A 168 12.35 -7.97 -7.80
N PHE A 169 11.73 -8.97 -8.43
CA PHE A 169 12.18 -10.36 -8.41
C PHE A 169 13.57 -10.50 -9.05
N LEU A 170 13.77 -9.94 -10.26
CA LEU A 170 15.07 -9.95 -10.93
C LEU A 170 16.14 -9.24 -10.10
N ASN A 171 15.77 -8.11 -9.48
CA ASN A 171 16.65 -7.35 -8.60
C ASN A 171 17.10 -8.19 -7.39
N ALA A 172 16.16 -8.86 -6.72
CA ALA A 172 16.50 -9.72 -5.59
C ALA A 172 17.37 -10.91 -6.03
N GLY A 173 17.06 -11.52 -7.19
CA GLY A 173 17.83 -12.65 -7.72
C GLY A 173 19.26 -12.30 -8.13
N ILE A 174 19.46 -11.17 -8.81
CA ILE A 174 20.80 -10.73 -9.24
C ILE A 174 21.65 -10.32 -8.04
N TRP A 175 21.09 -9.63 -7.04
CA TRP A 175 21.82 -9.27 -5.81
C TRP A 175 22.07 -10.47 -4.89
N SER A 176 21.18 -11.46 -4.86
CA SER A 176 21.44 -12.75 -4.20
C SER A 176 22.59 -13.49 -4.88
N THR A 177 22.62 -13.52 -6.22
CA THR A 177 23.73 -14.13 -6.98
C THR A 177 25.04 -13.37 -6.74
N TYR A 178 25.01 -12.04 -6.81
CA TYR A 178 26.17 -11.19 -6.51
C TYR A 178 26.75 -11.50 -5.13
N ALA A 179 25.89 -11.54 -4.11
CA ALA A 179 26.27 -11.82 -2.73
C ALA A 179 26.94 -13.20 -2.55
N LEU A 180 26.46 -14.23 -3.25
CA LEU A 180 27.10 -15.54 -3.25
C LEU A 180 28.51 -15.50 -3.87
N LEU A 181 28.69 -14.71 -4.93
CA LEU A 181 30.00 -14.57 -5.60
C LEU A 181 31.02 -13.81 -4.74
N VAL A 182 30.58 -12.78 -4.00
CA VAL A 182 31.45 -12.01 -3.10
C VAL A 182 31.47 -12.54 -1.66
N LYS A 183 30.75 -13.64 -1.38
CA LYS A 183 30.60 -14.27 -0.05
C LYS A 183 30.12 -13.31 1.04
N ASP A 184 29.24 -12.38 0.67
CA ASP A 184 28.65 -11.40 1.59
C ASP A 184 27.26 -11.84 2.04
N PHE A 185 27.18 -12.46 3.21
CA PHE A 185 25.91 -12.96 3.77
C PHE A 185 24.95 -11.82 4.15
N TYR A 186 25.44 -10.63 4.47
CA TYR A 186 24.59 -9.50 4.86
C TYR A 186 23.77 -9.03 3.66
N ILE A 187 24.35 -9.01 2.46
CA ILE A 187 23.63 -8.75 1.22
C ILE A 187 22.80 -9.99 0.82
N GLY A 188 23.36 -11.19 0.96
CA GLY A 188 22.75 -12.43 0.47
C GLY A 188 21.44 -12.79 1.14
N VAL A 189 21.40 -12.78 2.47
CA VAL A 189 20.21 -13.19 3.25
C VAL A 189 18.94 -12.39 2.90
N PRO A 190 18.92 -11.04 2.98
CA PRO A 190 17.72 -10.28 2.65
C PRO A 190 17.34 -10.44 1.18
N ASN A 191 18.30 -10.47 0.25
CA ASN A 191 17.99 -10.63 -1.18
C ASN A 191 17.44 -12.02 -1.51
N ALA A 192 17.93 -13.08 -0.85
CA ALA A 192 17.36 -14.42 -1.00
C ALA A 192 15.90 -14.47 -0.50
N VAL A 193 15.60 -13.86 0.65
CA VAL A 193 14.22 -13.70 1.14
C VAL A 193 13.37 -12.93 0.12
N GLY A 194 13.89 -11.81 -0.38
CA GLY A 194 13.23 -11.02 -1.41
C GLY A 194 12.96 -11.80 -2.70
N PHE A 195 13.89 -12.68 -3.11
CA PHE A 195 13.76 -13.51 -4.29
C PHE A 195 12.65 -14.56 -4.13
N VAL A 196 12.58 -15.22 -2.96
CA VAL A 196 11.49 -16.15 -2.62
C VAL A 196 10.15 -15.42 -2.61
N LEU A 197 10.07 -14.27 -1.92
CA LEU A 197 8.83 -13.48 -1.86
C LEU A 197 8.42 -12.95 -3.24
N GLY A 198 9.37 -12.50 -4.06
CA GLY A 198 9.13 -12.07 -5.43
C GLY A 198 8.62 -13.20 -6.32
N SER A 199 9.14 -14.43 -6.12
CA SER A 199 8.65 -15.63 -6.82
C SER A 199 7.19 -15.91 -6.47
N ILE A 200 6.87 -15.89 -5.17
CA ILE A 200 5.50 -16.07 -4.66
C ILE A 200 4.59 -14.96 -5.23
N GLN A 201 5.07 -13.72 -5.25
CA GLN A 201 4.33 -12.57 -5.78
C GLN A 201 3.97 -12.76 -7.26
N LEU A 202 4.90 -13.24 -8.08
CA LEU A 202 4.65 -13.54 -9.50
C LEU A 202 3.68 -14.71 -9.70
N ILE A 203 3.78 -15.76 -8.87
CA ILE A 203 2.84 -16.89 -8.90
C ILE A 203 1.42 -16.42 -8.55
N ILE A 204 1.27 -15.64 -7.48
CA ILE A 204 -0.02 -15.06 -7.08
C ILE A 204 -0.58 -14.19 -8.20
N TYR A 205 0.24 -13.33 -8.80
CA TYR A 205 -0.17 -12.52 -9.94
C TYR A 205 -0.71 -13.39 -11.09
N ALA A 206 0.00 -14.45 -11.48
CA ALA A 206 -0.41 -15.33 -12.57
C ALA A 206 -1.75 -16.04 -12.30
N ILE A 207 -2.00 -16.46 -11.05
CA ILE A 207 -3.26 -17.12 -10.65
C ILE A 207 -4.43 -16.12 -10.69
N TYR A 208 -4.27 -14.93 -10.11
CA TYR A 208 -5.38 -13.98 -9.96
C TYR A 208 -5.64 -13.10 -11.18
N ASN A 209 -4.63 -12.87 -12.03
CA ASN A 209 -4.84 -12.16 -13.30
C ASN A 209 -5.80 -12.95 -14.22
N LYS A 210 -5.62 -14.28 -14.31
CA LYS A 210 -6.53 -15.15 -15.08
C LYS A 210 -7.96 -15.13 -14.54
N LYS A 211 -8.13 -15.17 -13.21
CA LYS A 211 -9.45 -15.11 -12.56
C LYS A 211 -10.12 -13.75 -12.72
N SER A 212 -9.36 -12.66 -12.62
CA SER A 212 -9.89 -11.30 -12.82
C SER A 212 -10.41 -11.11 -14.25
N ILE A 213 -9.72 -11.64 -15.26
CA ILE A 213 -10.17 -11.59 -16.66
C ILE A 213 -11.46 -12.39 -16.82
N SER A 214 -11.52 -13.62 -16.29
CA SER A 214 -12.72 -14.47 -16.35
C SER A 214 -13.92 -13.85 -15.64
N LYS A 215 -13.73 -13.21 -14.48
CA LYS A 215 -14.82 -12.53 -13.78
C LYS A 215 -15.32 -11.31 -14.57
N LYS A 216 -14.41 -10.49 -15.10
CA LYS A 216 -14.79 -9.32 -15.89
C LYS A 216 -15.54 -9.70 -17.17
N SER A 217 -15.16 -10.81 -17.83
CA SER A 217 -15.90 -11.31 -19.00
C SER A 217 -17.30 -11.80 -18.65
N LEU A 218 -17.49 -12.45 -17.49
CA LEU A 218 -18.81 -12.89 -17.03
C LEU A 218 -19.72 -11.71 -16.67
N GLU A 219 -19.19 -10.71 -15.97
CA GLU A 219 -19.95 -9.49 -15.63
C GLU A 219 -20.39 -8.72 -16.89
N MET A 220 -19.51 -8.60 -17.91
CA MET A 220 -19.88 -7.98 -19.19
C MET A 220 -20.96 -8.76 -19.94
N MET A 221 -20.95 -10.09 -19.90
CA MET A 221 -21.98 -10.94 -20.52
C MET A 221 -23.35 -10.81 -19.80
N GLU A 222 -23.35 -10.71 -18.47
CA GLU A 222 -24.58 -10.48 -17.69
C GLU A 222 -25.16 -9.06 -17.93
N GLU A 223 -24.29 -8.06 -18.07
CA GLU A 223 -24.69 -6.68 -18.32
C GLU A 223 -25.25 -6.49 -19.75
N GLU A 224 -24.63 -7.09 -20.77
CA GLU A 224 -25.16 -7.13 -22.14
C GLU A 224 -26.47 -7.92 -22.24
N GLY A 225 -26.55 -9.09 -21.57
CA GLY A 225 -27.77 -9.89 -21.53
C GLY A 225 -28.93 -9.12 -20.89
N SER A 226 -28.68 -8.46 -19.76
CA SER A 226 -29.71 -7.65 -19.07
C SER A 226 -30.13 -6.43 -19.90
N ALA A 227 -29.20 -5.77 -20.59
CA ALA A 227 -29.51 -4.64 -21.47
C ALA A 227 -30.33 -5.05 -22.70
N HIS A 228 -30.12 -6.26 -23.24
CA HIS A 228 -30.92 -6.80 -24.35
C HIS A 228 -32.34 -7.15 -23.91
N PHE A 229 -32.52 -7.79 -22.76
CA PHE A 229 -33.84 -8.11 -22.19
C PHE A 229 -34.67 -6.86 -21.87
N VAL A 230 -34.04 -5.76 -21.42
CA VAL A 230 -34.74 -4.49 -21.19
C VAL A 230 -35.21 -3.87 -22.51
N LYS A 231 -34.38 -3.88 -23.56
CA LYS A 231 -34.76 -3.37 -24.89
C LYS A 231 -35.89 -4.19 -25.55
N GLU A 232 -35.90 -5.51 -25.36
CA GLU A 232 -36.91 -6.39 -25.94
C GLU A 232 -38.28 -6.22 -25.26
N ASN A 233 -38.30 -6.04 -23.93
CA ASN A 233 -39.54 -5.72 -23.20
C ASN A 233 -40.05 -4.29 -23.48
N GLU A 234 -39.18 -3.32 -23.76
CA GLU A 234 -39.61 -1.97 -24.18
C GLU A 234 -40.15 -1.95 -25.62
N MET A 235 -39.62 -2.80 -26.52
CA MET A 235 -40.16 -2.93 -27.88
C MET A 235 -41.47 -3.75 -27.94
N GLY A 236 -41.65 -4.73 -27.05
CA GLY A 236 -42.89 -5.50 -26.93
C GLY A 236 -44.06 -4.75 -26.27
N ALA A 237 -43.84 -3.55 -25.72
CA ALA A 237 -44.86 -2.74 -25.05
C ALA A 237 -45.49 -1.64 -25.93
N PHE A 238 -45.17 -1.61 -27.23
CA PHE A 238 -45.70 -0.62 -28.18
C PHE A 238 -46.64 -1.20 -29.26
N GLU A 239 -46.96 -2.49 -29.20
CA GLU A 239 -47.94 -3.13 -30.10
C GLU A 239 -49.11 -3.71 -29.28
N ASP A 240 -49.94 -2.86 -28.69
CA ASP A 240 -51.34 -3.20 -28.35
C ASP A 240 -52.04 -1.95 -27.80
N ASP A 241 -52.39 -1.02 -28.69
CA ASP A 241 -53.38 0.03 -28.37
C ASP A 241 -54.09 0.47 -29.66
N GLU A 242 -54.90 -0.43 -30.24
CA GLU A 242 -56.01 0.01 -31.08
C GLU A 242 -57.22 -0.94 -30.95
N VAL A 243 -58.40 -0.31 -30.77
CA VAL A 243 -59.77 -0.82 -30.97
C VAL A 243 -60.64 -1.16 -29.73
N ALA A 244 -61.38 -0.11 -29.32
CA ALA A 244 -62.82 -0.06 -29.04
C ALA A 244 -63.49 -0.92 -27.91
N ASN A 245 -63.69 -0.25 -26.77
CA ASN A 245 -64.96 0.03 -26.07
C ASN A 245 -66.21 -0.88 -26.31
N VAL A 246 -66.81 -1.43 -25.23
CA VAL A 246 -68.20 -1.17 -24.75
C VAL A 246 -68.72 -2.26 -23.76
N LYS A 247 -69.37 -1.77 -22.67
CA LYS A 247 -70.50 -2.34 -21.87
C LYS A 247 -70.27 -2.99 -20.47
N ILE A 248 -70.44 -2.14 -19.44
CA ILE A 248 -71.45 -2.15 -18.35
C ILE A 248 -71.64 -3.41 -17.45
N ARG A 249 -71.38 -3.17 -16.15
CA ARG A 249 -72.02 -3.60 -14.86
C ARG A 249 -72.23 -5.10 -14.54
N ASN A 250 -71.73 -5.53 -13.37
CA ASN A 250 -72.53 -5.67 -12.13
C ASN A 250 -71.72 -6.19 -10.92
N LEU A 251 -72.24 -5.87 -9.72
CA LEU A 251 -71.84 -6.26 -8.35
C LEU A 251 -71.64 -7.78 -8.18
N HIS A 252 -70.92 -8.35 -7.20
CA HIS A 252 -71.05 -8.18 -5.75
C HIS A 252 -69.98 -8.99 -4.97
N LYS A 253 -69.65 -8.52 -3.75
CA LYS A 253 -69.30 -9.28 -2.52
C LYS A 253 -67.98 -10.10 -2.42
N GLY A 254 -67.08 -9.59 -1.57
CA GLY A 254 -66.67 -10.29 -0.34
C GLY A 254 -65.44 -11.21 -0.39
N SER A 255 -64.28 -10.72 0.06
CA SER A 255 -63.61 -11.19 1.28
C SER A 255 -62.21 -10.56 1.38
N SER A 256 -61.94 -10.04 2.55
CA SER A 256 -60.79 -9.23 2.92
C SER A 256 -59.69 -10.06 3.56
N LEU A 257 -58.50 -10.10 2.94
CA LEU A 257 -57.19 -10.16 3.62
C LEU A 257 -56.15 -9.55 2.67
N PRO A 258 -55.48 -8.43 3.00
CA PRO A 258 -54.29 -8.01 2.27
C PRO A 258 -53.03 -8.62 2.91
N LYS A 259 -52.19 -9.30 2.11
CA LYS A 259 -50.75 -9.41 2.41
C LYS A 259 -50.00 -8.33 1.61
N GLN A 260 -49.11 -7.66 2.33
CA GLN A 260 -48.29 -6.50 1.98
C GLN A 260 -47.58 -6.60 0.63
N SER A 261 -47.50 -5.49 -0.10
CA SER A 261 -46.45 -4.49 0.14
C SER A 261 -46.56 -3.33 -0.86
N VAL A 262 -46.83 -2.13 -0.36
CA VAL A 262 -46.62 -0.89 -1.12
C VAL A 262 -45.82 0.09 -0.25
N ASN A 263 -44.53 0.09 -0.50
CA ASN A 263 -43.75 1.27 -0.90
C ASN A 263 -44.32 2.65 -0.53
N ARG A 264 -43.72 3.35 0.45
CA ARG A 264 -43.29 4.76 0.27
C ARG A 264 -42.52 5.34 1.47
N GLN A 265 -41.47 6.07 1.10
CA GLN A 265 -40.97 7.32 1.70
C GLN A 265 -40.14 7.29 3.00
N TYR A 266 -38.85 7.57 2.77
CA TYR A 266 -38.05 8.65 3.37
C TYR A 266 -38.08 8.86 4.90
N SER A 267 -36.86 8.82 5.46
CA SER A 267 -36.40 9.71 6.53
C SER A 267 -37.08 9.57 7.90
N PHE A 268 -36.76 8.56 8.71
CA PHE A 268 -37.02 8.62 10.18
C PHE A 268 -36.10 7.78 11.09
N GLN A 269 -34.88 7.39 10.69
CA GLN A 269 -33.90 6.83 11.65
C GLN A 269 -33.23 7.87 12.57
N ARG A 270 -33.76 9.11 12.60
CA ARG A 270 -33.51 10.08 13.68
C ARG A 270 -34.62 10.15 14.75
N ILE A 271 -35.67 9.32 14.68
CA ILE A 271 -36.77 9.30 15.67
C ILE A 271 -37.00 7.89 16.24
N LEU A 272 -35.91 7.22 16.61
CA LEU A 272 -35.77 6.70 17.97
C LEU A 272 -35.14 7.85 18.76
N LYS A 273 -35.89 8.91 19.09
CA LYS A 273 -36.84 8.92 20.22
C LYS A 273 -36.20 8.24 21.43
N THR A 274 -35.39 8.95 22.21
CA THR A 274 -35.86 9.91 23.24
C THR A 274 -36.97 9.32 24.11
N LEU A 275 -36.57 8.38 24.97
CA LEU A 275 -37.13 8.09 26.29
C LEU A 275 -35.92 7.57 27.09
N SER A 276 -35.03 8.39 27.65
CA SER A 276 -35.31 9.29 28.77
C SER A 276 -34.17 10.32 28.95
N LEU A 277 -34.57 11.59 29.00
CA LEU A 277 -33.94 12.70 29.73
C LEU A 277 -34.90 12.87 30.94
N SER A 278 -34.55 13.14 32.20
CA SER A 278 -33.42 13.84 32.82
C SER A 278 -33.48 13.58 34.37
N PRO A 279 -33.21 14.51 35.31
CA PRO A 279 -32.13 14.44 36.30
C PRO A 279 -32.61 14.42 37.78
N TYR A 280 -31.67 14.40 38.73
CA TYR A 280 -31.80 14.84 40.14
C TYR A 280 -32.62 13.97 41.12
N GLU A 281 -31.92 13.34 42.06
CA GLU A 281 -32.26 13.42 43.50
C GLU A 281 -30.98 13.69 44.31
N ARG A 282 -31.02 14.76 45.11
CA ARG A 282 -30.02 15.19 46.10
C ARG A 282 -30.32 14.51 47.45
N HIS A 283 -29.26 14.12 48.17
CA HIS A 283 -28.88 14.39 49.59
C HIS A 283 -29.98 14.50 50.68
N PRO A 284 -29.72 14.15 51.97
CA PRO A 284 -28.65 14.76 52.80
C PRO A 284 -27.97 13.79 53.82
N SER A 285 -26.76 14.03 54.34
CA SER A 285 -26.56 14.89 55.52
C SER A 285 -25.07 14.98 55.92
N TRP A 286 -24.57 16.22 55.85
CA TRP A 286 -23.62 17.00 56.67
C TRP A 286 -22.34 16.44 57.34
N PRO A 287 -21.33 17.34 57.55
CA PRO A 287 -19.94 17.06 57.89
C PRO A 287 -19.60 17.38 59.36
N HIS A 288 -18.39 17.00 59.80
CA HIS A 288 -17.65 17.78 60.80
C HIS A 288 -16.13 17.67 60.54
N GLU A 289 -15.49 18.83 60.44
CA GLU A 289 -14.09 19.03 60.80
C GLU A 289 -13.88 18.62 62.27
N GLU A 290 -12.76 17.98 62.57
CA GLU A 290 -11.84 18.41 63.65
C GLU A 290 -10.54 17.59 63.61
N ASP A 291 -9.45 18.35 63.44
CA ASP A 291 -8.10 18.29 64.02
C ASP A 291 -7.54 17.06 64.78
N VAL A 292 -6.21 17.11 64.95
CA VAL A 292 -5.34 16.39 65.91
C VAL A 292 -4.51 15.19 65.38
N GLY A 293 -3.28 15.50 64.99
CA GLY A 293 -2.08 15.08 65.74
C GLY A 293 -1.57 13.63 65.63
N LYS A 294 -0.45 13.46 64.90
CA LYS A 294 0.86 12.91 65.32
C LYS A 294 1.64 12.37 64.13
#